data_AF-A0A0K2YQ01-F1
#
_entry.id   AF-A0A0K2YQ01-F1
#
_cell.length_a   1.000
_cell.length_b   1.000
_cell.length_c   1.000
_cell.angle_alpha   90.00
_cell.angle_beta   90.00
_cell.angle_gamma   90.00
#
_symmetry.space_group_name_H-M   'P 1'
#
loop_
_entity.id
_entity.type
_entity.pdbx_description
1 polymer ?
#
loop_
_entity_poly.entity_id
_entity_poly.type
_entity_poly.pdbx_seq_one_letter_code
_entity_poly.pdbx_strand_id
1 'polypeptide(L)'
;MGENRKPAVTARQSARARAAEKMAERKQREKLIADGLESFFAADLLVVDAEKAREDAIAKANEAFEAATARAHDEKAGHARVLKDLGLTDREIADLIDQPVSAVRDLLKSTKAAPAPASDEKPAPVTPDSQTPASASAEPGADTDVQIAS
;
A
#
# COMPACT_ATOMS: atom_id res chain seq x y z
N MET A 1 -54.02 -7.14 -63.65
CA MET A 1 -52.93 -8.14 -63.71
C MET A 1 -51.91 -7.63 -64.72
N GLY A 2 -50.72 -7.24 -64.28
CA GLY A 2 -49.48 -8.01 -64.50
C GLY A 2 -48.49 -7.06 -65.22
N GLU A 3 -47.18 -7.01 -64.96
CA GLU A 3 -46.26 -7.85 -64.21
C GLU A 3 -45.22 -6.91 -63.57
N ASN A 4 -44.95 -7.06 -62.27
CA ASN A 4 -43.81 -6.39 -61.62
C ASN A 4 -42.51 -7.09 -62.06
N ARG A 5 -41.92 -6.68 -63.20
CA ARG A 5 -40.59 -7.16 -63.63
C ARG A 5 -39.51 -6.39 -62.88
N LYS A 6 -38.98 -7.00 -61.81
CA LYS A 6 -37.76 -6.49 -61.14
C LYS A 6 -36.59 -6.46 -62.13
N PRO A 7 -35.77 -5.39 -62.18
CA PRO A 7 -34.63 -5.32 -63.09
C PRO A 7 -33.61 -6.41 -62.72
N ALA A 8 -33.18 -7.20 -63.70
CA ALA A 8 -32.15 -8.21 -63.51
C ALA A 8 -30.81 -7.52 -63.20
N VAL A 9 -30.27 -7.76 -62.00
CA VAL A 9 -28.95 -7.26 -61.60
C VAL A 9 -27.91 -7.88 -62.53
N THR A 10 -27.16 -7.04 -63.23
CA THR A 10 -26.13 -7.52 -64.16
C THR A 10 -24.98 -8.18 -63.37
N ALA A 11 -24.34 -9.20 -63.94
CA ALA A 11 -23.19 -9.88 -63.31
C ALA A 11 -22.10 -8.90 -62.84
N ARG A 12 -21.93 -7.78 -63.56
CA ARG A 12 -21.00 -6.70 -63.23
C ARG A 12 -21.41 -5.90 -61.99
N GLN A 13 -22.70 -5.64 -61.78
CA GLN A 13 -23.21 -4.99 -60.57
C GLN A 13 -23.09 -5.91 -59.36
N SER A 14 -23.41 -7.20 -59.51
CA SER A 14 -23.20 -8.22 -58.47
C SER A 14 -21.74 -8.35 -58.06
N ALA A 15 -20.81 -8.40 -59.02
CA ALA A 15 -19.37 -8.48 -58.73
C ALA A 15 -18.86 -7.23 -58.00
N ARG A 16 -19.33 -6.04 -58.36
CA ARG A 16 -19.00 -4.79 -57.66
C ARG A 16 -19.56 -4.75 -56.24
N ALA A 17 -20.79 -5.20 -56.03
CA ALA A 17 -21.39 -5.27 -54.70
C ALA A 17 -20.61 -6.22 -53.78
N ARG A 18 -20.24 -7.42 -54.26
CA ARG A 18 -19.42 -8.37 -53.51
C ARG A 18 -18.01 -7.85 -53.23
N ALA A 19 -17.42 -7.11 -54.17
CA ALA A 19 -16.11 -6.48 -53.94
C ALA A 19 -16.20 -5.36 -52.88
N ALA A 20 -17.27 -4.55 -52.91
CA ALA A 20 -17.51 -3.52 -51.91
C ALA A 20 -17.75 -4.12 -50.51
N GLU A 21 -18.53 -5.20 -50.43
CA GLU A 21 -18.80 -5.93 -49.19
C GLU A 21 -17.51 -6.50 -48.59
N LYS A 22 -16.69 -7.20 -49.38
CA LYS A 22 -15.37 -7.69 -48.92
C LYS A 22 -14.43 -6.58 -48.45
N MET A 23 -14.45 -5.43 -49.11
CA MET A 23 -13.66 -4.28 -48.69
C MET A 23 -14.21 -3.66 -47.39
N ALA A 24 -15.53 -3.66 -47.19
CA ALA A 24 -16.15 -3.22 -45.95
C ALA A 24 -15.81 -4.17 -44.79
N GLU A 25 -15.92 -5.48 -44.98
CA GLU A 25 -15.51 -6.51 -44.02
C GLU A 25 -14.05 -6.36 -43.63
N ARG A 26 -13.16 -6.15 -44.63
CA ARG A 26 -11.74 -5.92 -44.37
C ARG A 26 -11.50 -4.67 -43.52
N LYS A 27 -12.15 -3.56 -43.85
CA LYS A 27 -12.05 -2.31 -43.07
C LYS A 27 -12.56 -2.49 -41.64
N GLN A 28 -13.67 -3.21 -41.46
CA GLN A 28 -14.20 -3.51 -40.13
C GLN A 28 -13.24 -4.37 -39.33
N ARG A 29 -12.65 -5.40 -39.95
CA ARG A 29 -11.64 -6.25 -39.32
C ARG A 29 -10.39 -5.45 -38.94
N GLU A 30 -9.88 -4.61 -39.84
CA GLU A 30 -8.72 -3.75 -39.56
C GLU A 30 -9.00 -2.81 -38.39
N LYS A 31 -10.22 -2.23 -38.32
CA LYS A 31 -10.64 -1.41 -37.18
C LYS A 31 -10.65 -2.21 -35.86
N LEU A 32 -11.30 -3.37 -35.84
CA LEU A 32 -11.35 -4.21 -34.62
C LEU A 32 -9.96 -4.65 -34.15
N ILE A 33 -9.04 -4.91 -35.09
CA ILE A 33 -7.65 -5.22 -34.76
C ILE A 33 -6.96 -4.00 -34.14
N ALA A 34 -7.14 -2.81 -34.72
CA ALA A 34 -6.55 -1.58 -34.18
C ALA A 34 -7.05 -1.29 -32.76
N ASP A 35 -8.37 -1.31 -32.55
CA ASP A 35 -9.00 -1.07 -31.25
C ASP A 35 -8.56 -2.13 -30.21
N GLY A 36 -8.43 -3.39 -30.64
CA GLY A 36 -7.95 -4.49 -29.80
C GLY A 36 -6.47 -4.36 -29.41
N LEU A 37 -5.62 -3.95 -30.34
CA LEU A 37 -4.19 -3.70 -30.06
C LEU A 37 -4.00 -2.51 -29.13
N GLU A 38 -4.75 -1.43 -29.32
CA GLU A 38 -4.73 -0.27 -28.42
C GLU A 38 -5.13 -0.68 -26.99
N SER A 39 -6.20 -1.45 -26.86
CA SER A 39 -6.66 -1.97 -25.56
C SER A 39 -5.64 -2.91 -24.91
N PHE A 40 -4.97 -3.75 -25.71
CA PHE A 40 -3.93 -4.66 -25.23
C PHE A 40 -2.74 -3.88 -24.65
N PHE A 41 -2.19 -2.92 -25.39
CA PHE A 41 -1.07 -2.12 -24.91
C PHE A 41 -1.45 -1.21 -23.73
N ALA A 42 -2.69 -0.69 -23.70
CA ALA A 42 -3.18 0.06 -22.55
C ALA A 42 -3.23 -0.82 -21.28
N ALA A 43 -3.65 -2.08 -21.40
CA ALA A 43 -3.65 -3.01 -20.28
C ALA A 43 -2.23 -3.33 -19.80
N ASP A 44 -1.28 -3.53 -20.71
CA ASP A 44 0.12 -3.76 -20.35
C ASP A 44 0.73 -2.56 -19.61
N LEU A 45 0.43 -1.34 -20.04
CA LEU A 45 0.89 -0.12 -19.37
C LEU A 45 0.37 -0.02 -17.93
N LEU A 46 -0.89 -0.40 -17.68
CA LEU A 46 -1.45 -0.41 -16.33
C LEU A 46 -0.71 -1.38 -15.40
N VAL A 47 -0.27 -2.54 -15.93
CA VAL A 47 0.51 -3.51 -15.15
C VAL A 47 1.89 -2.92 -14.83
N VAL A 48 2.57 -2.33 -15.81
CA VAL A 48 3.88 -1.69 -15.60
C VAL A 48 3.81 -0.56 -14.58
N ASP A 49 2.78 0.28 -14.66
CA ASP A 49 2.58 1.37 -13.69
C ASP A 49 2.31 0.82 -12.28
N ALA A 50 1.51 -0.25 -12.17
CA ALA A 50 1.24 -0.91 -10.90
C ALA A 50 2.50 -1.58 -10.30
N GLU A 51 3.35 -2.19 -11.14
CA GLU A 51 4.64 -2.75 -10.71
C GLU A 51 5.55 -1.67 -10.15
N LYS A 52 5.69 -0.55 -10.86
CA LYS A 52 6.50 0.58 -10.39
C LYS A 52 5.96 1.16 -9.08
N ALA A 53 4.66 1.36 -8.98
CA ALA A 53 4.03 1.83 -7.74
C ALA A 53 4.27 0.87 -6.57
N ARG A 54 4.26 -0.45 -6.82
CA ARG A 54 4.58 -1.47 -5.81
C ARG A 54 6.03 -1.37 -5.36
N GLU A 55 6.97 -1.25 -6.28
CA GLU A 55 8.39 -1.15 -5.98
C GLU A 55 8.72 0.12 -5.18
N ASP A 56 8.16 1.27 -5.57
CA ASP A 56 8.30 2.53 -4.84
C ASP A 56 7.74 2.42 -3.40
N ALA A 57 6.59 1.75 -3.25
CA ALA A 57 5.99 1.52 -1.94
C ALA A 57 6.87 0.61 -1.04
N ILE A 58 7.45 -0.45 -1.62
CA ILE A 58 8.38 -1.35 -0.90
C ILE A 58 9.64 -0.60 -0.49
N ALA A 59 10.23 0.20 -1.40
CA ALA A 59 11.42 0.99 -1.10
C ALA A 59 11.16 1.94 0.07
N LYS A 60 10.05 2.70 0.02
CA LYS A 60 9.65 3.61 1.10
C LYS A 60 9.39 2.88 2.43
N ALA A 61 8.77 1.70 2.38
CA ALA A 61 8.53 0.91 3.58
C ALA A 61 9.84 0.42 4.21
N ASN A 62 10.81 -0.01 3.39
CA ASN A 62 12.12 -0.42 3.85
C ASN A 62 12.89 0.75 4.47
N GLU A 63 12.89 1.93 3.83
CA GLU A 63 13.50 3.14 4.42
C GLU A 63 12.91 3.48 5.79
N ALA A 64 11.58 3.43 5.92
CA ALA A 64 10.91 3.68 7.19
C ALA A 64 11.25 2.62 8.25
N PHE A 65 11.32 1.35 7.85
CA PHE A 65 11.71 0.25 8.74
C PHE A 65 13.15 0.38 9.23
N GLU A 66 14.09 0.69 8.35
CA GLU A 66 15.49 0.91 8.70
C GLU A 66 15.63 2.11 9.65
N ALA A 67 14.93 3.22 9.38
CA ALA A 67 14.92 4.39 10.26
C ALA A 67 14.33 4.08 11.65
N ALA A 68 13.24 3.31 11.71
CA ALA A 68 12.63 2.90 12.98
C ALA A 68 13.55 1.94 13.75
N THR A 69 14.21 1.01 13.04
CA THR A 69 15.16 0.06 13.63
C THR A 69 16.38 0.78 14.20
N ALA A 70 16.94 1.75 13.47
CA ALA A 70 18.04 2.58 13.94
C ALA A 70 17.66 3.36 15.21
N ARG A 71 16.49 4.04 15.21
CA ARG A 71 15.98 4.77 16.39
C ARG A 71 15.80 3.85 17.59
N ALA A 72 15.16 2.69 17.40
CA ALA A 72 14.95 1.73 18.47
C ALA A 72 16.28 1.19 19.02
N HIS A 73 17.28 0.99 18.15
CA HIS A 73 18.61 0.59 18.58
C HIS A 73 19.29 1.69 19.42
N ASP A 74 19.21 2.94 18.98
CA ASP A 74 19.77 4.09 19.71
C ASP A 74 19.10 4.29 21.08
N GLU A 75 17.77 4.17 21.15
CA GLU A 75 17.01 4.23 22.40
C GLU A 75 17.42 3.10 23.36
N LYS A 76 17.46 1.86 22.87
CA LYS A 76 17.91 0.69 23.67
C LYS A 76 19.33 0.89 24.20
N ALA A 77 20.21 1.43 23.38
CA ALA A 77 21.58 1.69 23.75
C ALA A 77 21.67 2.81 24.81
N GLY A 78 20.87 3.87 24.67
CA GLY A 78 20.70 4.91 25.69
C GLY A 78 20.20 4.36 27.02
N HIS A 79 19.16 3.52 27.01
CA HIS A 79 18.65 2.87 28.22
C HIS A 79 19.67 1.94 28.88
N ALA A 80 20.39 1.14 28.09
CA ALA A 80 21.47 0.29 28.62
C ALA A 80 22.56 1.11 29.30
N ARG A 81 22.85 2.31 28.78
CA ARG A 81 23.83 3.23 29.37
C ARG A 81 23.33 3.85 30.67
N VAL A 82 22.07 4.26 30.74
CA VAL A 82 21.47 4.73 32.01
C VAL A 82 21.56 3.65 33.08
N LEU A 83 21.24 2.39 32.76
CA LEU A 83 21.37 1.28 33.70
C LEU A 83 22.83 1.07 34.13
N LYS A 84 23.78 1.24 33.21
CA LYS A 84 25.22 1.18 33.53
C LYS A 84 25.66 2.27 34.48
N ASP A 85 25.17 3.50 34.28
CA ASP A 85 25.48 4.66 35.11
C ASP A 85 24.85 4.56 36.52
N LEU A 86 23.74 3.81 36.64
CA LEU A 86 23.14 3.42 37.93
C LEU A 86 23.92 2.31 38.67
N GLY A 87 25.00 1.81 38.08
CA GLY A 87 25.90 0.85 38.72
C GLY A 87 25.61 -0.63 38.40
N LEU A 88 24.66 -0.93 37.51
CA LEU A 88 24.39 -2.32 37.12
C LEU A 88 25.53 -2.89 36.28
N THR A 89 25.81 -4.17 36.47
CA THR A 89 26.75 -4.93 35.65
C THR A 89 26.13 -5.32 34.31
N ASP A 90 26.96 -5.60 33.29
CA ASP A 90 26.47 -6.03 31.98
C ASP A 90 25.61 -7.31 32.08
N ARG A 91 25.88 -8.14 33.09
CA ARG A 91 25.15 -9.38 33.34
C ARG A 91 23.76 -9.11 33.93
N GLU A 92 23.66 -8.22 34.92
CA GLU A 92 22.36 -7.84 35.49
C GLU A 92 21.48 -7.14 34.45
N ILE A 93 22.07 -6.29 33.59
CA ILE A 93 21.34 -5.65 32.49
C ILE A 93 20.83 -6.71 31.51
N ALA A 94 21.68 -7.67 31.13
CA ALA A 94 21.31 -8.78 30.25
C ALA A 94 20.16 -9.62 30.82
N ASP A 95 20.23 -9.94 32.11
CA ASP A 95 19.18 -10.69 32.81
C ASP A 95 17.86 -9.88 32.86
N LEU A 96 17.91 -8.55 33.02
CA LEU A 96 16.72 -7.69 33.06
C LEU A 96 16.00 -7.54 31.71
N ILE A 97 16.75 -7.51 30.61
CA ILE A 97 16.18 -7.31 29.26
C ILE A 97 16.03 -8.60 28.46
N ASP A 98 16.28 -9.75 29.10
CA ASP A 98 16.27 -11.09 28.50
C ASP A 98 17.11 -11.16 27.20
N GLN A 99 18.37 -10.72 27.31
CA GLN A 99 19.33 -10.71 26.20
C GLN A 99 20.67 -11.29 26.62
N PRO A 100 21.46 -11.84 25.69
CA PRO A 100 22.82 -12.25 26.00
C PRO A 100 23.69 -11.05 26.36
N VAL A 101 24.65 -11.25 27.28
CA VAL A 101 25.63 -10.23 27.69
C VAL A 101 26.39 -9.62 26.50
N SER A 102 26.60 -10.39 25.42
CA SER A 102 27.20 -9.88 24.18
C SER A 102 26.37 -8.78 23.53
N ALA A 103 25.04 -8.93 23.47
CA ALA A 103 24.15 -7.92 22.89
C ALA A 103 24.16 -6.63 23.72
N VAL A 104 24.18 -6.75 25.05
CA VAL A 104 24.33 -5.59 25.96
C VAL A 104 25.64 -4.86 25.71
N ARG A 105 26.75 -5.61 25.57
CA ARG A 105 28.06 -5.01 25.27
C ARG A 105 28.08 -4.32 23.92
N ASP A 106 27.40 -4.86 22.92
CA ASP A 106 27.37 -4.25 21.59
C ASP A 106 26.53 -2.96 21.58
N LEU A 107 25.39 -2.94 22.29
CA LEU A 107 24.62 -1.71 22.55
C LEU A 107 25.45 -0.65 23.31
N LEU A 108 26.24 -1.04 24.31
CA LEU A 108 27.07 -0.09 25.05
C LEU A 108 28.28 0.43 24.25
N LYS A 109 28.75 -0.32 23.24
CA LYS A 109 29.82 0.15 22.33
C LYS A 109 29.30 1.18 21.33
N SER A 110 28.07 1.01 20.81
CA SER A 110 27.50 1.92 19.81
C SER A 110 27.24 3.33 20.37
N THR A 111 26.95 3.46 21.68
CA THR A 111 26.70 4.75 22.35
C THR A 111 27.95 5.58 22.64
N LYS A 112 29.16 5.07 22.39
CA LYS A 112 30.40 5.83 22.67
C LYS A 112 30.56 7.08 21.79
N ALA A 113 29.68 7.31 20.82
CA ALA A 113 29.73 8.41 19.87
C ALA A 113 28.75 9.58 20.12
N ALA A 114 27.91 9.56 21.16
CA ALA A 114 26.96 10.66 21.43
C ALA A 114 27.17 11.30 22.82
N PRO A 115 27.37 12.63 22.92
CA PRO A 115 27.31 13.32 24.21
C PRO A 115 25.87 13.30 24.72
N ALA A 116 25.71 13.02 26.01
CA ALA A 116 24.41 12.89 26.67
C ALA A 116 23.55 14.16 26.49
N PRO A 117 22.24 14.05 26.16
CA PRO A 117 21.33 15.16 26.37
C PRO A 117 21.08 15.26 27.89
N ALA A 118 21.51 16.37 28.49
CA ALA A 118 21.03 16.75 29.80
C ALA A 118 19.54 17.08 29.68
N SER A 119 18.69 16.34 30.37
CA SER A 119 17.27 16.66 30.49
C SER A 119 16.88 16.52 31.95
N ASP A 120 17.04 17.64 32.63
CA ASP A 120 16.54 17.98 33.95
C ASP A 120 15.04 18.25 33.77
N GLU A 121 14.19 17.24 33.97
CA GLU A 121 12.74 17.44 33.99
C GLU A 121 12.15 16.91 35.30
N LYS A 122 11.83 17.89 36.15
CA LYS A 122 11.22 17.80 37.48
C LYS A 122 9.85 17.12 37.41
N PRO A 123 9.51 16.16 38.30
CA PRO A 123 8.22 15.48 38.25
C PRO A 123 7.08 16.41 38.69
N ALA A 124 6.02 16.46 37.88
CA ALA A 124 4.77 17.13 38.22
C ALA A 124 4.00 16.35 39.31
N PRO A 125 3.22 17.03 40.18
CA PRO A 125 2.57 16.41 41.32
C PRO A 125 1.36 15.56 40.90
N VAL A 126 1.33 14.33 41.40
CA VAL A 126 0.16 13.44 41.35
C VAL A 126 -0.97 13.99 42.23
N THR A 127 -2.20 13.97 41.70
CA THR A 127 -3.42 14.09 42.51
C THR A 127 -4.20 12.77 42.40
N PRO A 128 -4.62 12.15 43.52
CA PRO A 128 -5.39 10.91 43.50
C PRO A 128 -6.90 11.18 43.63
N ASP A 129 -7.68 10.18 43.18
CA ASP A 129 -9.11 9.92 43.47
C ASP A 129 -10.15 10.86 42.82
N SER A 130 -11.32 10.43 42.32
CA SER A 130 -12.10 9.23 42.63
C SER A 130 -13.29 9.07 41.66
N GLN A 131 -13.79 7.84 41.53
CA GLN A 131 -15.18 7.43 41.21
C GLN A 131 -15.66 7.34 39.74
N THR A 132 -15.60 6.10 39.24
CA THR A 132 -16.61 5.44 38.39
C THR A 132 -17.97 5.39 39.11
N PRO A 133 -19.10 5.42 38.38
CA PRO A 133 -19.83 4.17 38.26
C PRO A 133 -20.28 3.86 36.83
N ALA A 134 -20.40 2.56 36.58
CA ALA A 134 -20.97 1.97 35.39
C ALA A 134 -22.48 2.28 35.26
N SER A 135 -22.96 2.39 34.02
CA SER A 135 -24.34 2.07 33.69
C SER A 135 -24.44 1.53 32.27
N ALA A 136 -24.93 0.31 32.20
CA ALA A 136 -25.36 -0.38 31.01
C ALA A 136 -26.69 0.22 30.49
N SER A 137 -26.84 0.32 29.17
CA SER A 137 -27.99 -0.23 28.41
C SER A 137 -28.19 0.47 27.06
N ALA A 138 -28.47 -0.37 26.07
CA ALA A 138 -29.35 -0.16 24.90
C ALA A 138 -28.88 0.73 23.73
N GLU A 139 -28.39 0.06 22.68
CA GLU A 139 -28.79 0.32 21.28
C GLU A 139 -30.33 0.14 21.13
N PRO A 140 -31.04 0.84 20.22
CA PRO A 140 -30.94 0.55 18.78
C PRO A 140 -31.19 1.70 17.78
N GLY A 141 -30.68 1.49 16.56
CA GLY A 141 -31.45 1.74 15.32
C GLY A 141 -31.21 3.06 14.59
N ALA A 142 -30.47 2.99 13.49
CA ALA A 142 -30.70 3.86 12.33
C ALA A 142 -30.33 3.10 11.05
N ASP A 143 -31.34 2.45 10.47
CA ASP A 143 -31.36 2.04 9.07
C ASP A 143 -31.00 3.23 8.16
N THR A 144 -30.10 3.03 7.21
CA THR A 144 -30.00 3.88 6.03
C THR A 144 -30.00 3.00 4.79
N ASP A 145 -31.19 2.88 4.23
CA ASP A 145 -31.54 2.34 2.93
C ASP A 145 -30.77 3.12 1.83
N VAL A 146 -29.85 2.45 1.11
CA VAL A 146 -29.27 2.97 -0.12
C VAL A 146 -29.89 2.22 -1.29
N GLN A 147 -30.87 2.88 -1.92
CA GLN A 147 -31.47 2.44 -3.18
C GLN A 147 -30.45 2.57 -4.32
N ILE A 148 -30.17 1.44 -4.95
CA ILE A 148 -29.46 1.35 -6.22
C ILE A 148 -30.50 1.62 -7.32
N ALA A 149 -30.42 2.80 -7.95
CA ALA A 149 -31.17 3.10 -9.16
C ALA A 149 -30.43 2.57 -10.39
N SER A 150 -31.20 1.91 -11.26
CA SER A 150 -30.80 1.31 -12.55
C SER A 150 -30.58 2.33 -13.65
#